data_AF-A0A930BQX4-F1
#
_entry.id   AF-A0A930BQX4-F1
#
_cell.length_a   1.000
_cell.length_b   1.000
_cell.length_c   1.000
_cell.angle_alpha   90.00
_cell.angle_beta   90.00
_cell.angle_gamma   90.00
#
_symmetry.space_group_name_H-M   'P 1'
#
loop_
_entity.id
_entity.type
_entity.pdbx_description
1 polymer ?
#
loop_
_entity_poly.entity_id
_entity_poly.type
_entity_poly.pdbx_seq_one_letter_code
_entity_poly.pdbx_strand_id
1 'polypeptide(L)'
;ASTIAKHLRRGDMLVRWGGEEFVLILPNTDHQQAGVALARLRQGGFGWRPDREPVTASIGLAEIKADNCQDWRKLVETADQRMYVAKRRGRNQVCDSDESTVERAWHAAEPVVNYQAIVPAGEM
;
A
#
# COMPACT_ATOMS: atom_id res chain seq x y z
N ALA A 1 -4.91 -17.65 5.25
CA ALA A 1 -6.37 -17.47 5.10
C ALA A 1 -7.10 -17.40 6.45
N SER A 2 -6.99 -18.41 7.32
CA SER A 2 -7.70 -18.46 8.62
C SER A 2 -7.37 -17.30 9.58
N THR A 3 -6.15 -16.77 9.56
CA THR A 3 -5.75 -15.63 10.40
C THR A 3 -6.45 -14.33 9.98
N ILE A 4 -6.45 -14.03 8.67
CA ILE A 4 -7.06 -12.81 8.11
C ILE A 4 -8.58 -12.80 8.37
N ALA A 5 -9.24 -13.95 8.19
CA ALA A 5 -10.68 -14.09 8.35
C ALA A 5 -11.21 -13.65 9.73
N LYS A 6 -10.39 -13.76 10.79
CA LYS A 6 -10.77 -13.36 12.16
C LYS A 6 -10.93 -11.85 12.35
N HIS A 7 -10.38 -11.06 11.44
CA HIS A 7 -10.39 -9.60 11.50
C HIS A 7 -11.40 -8.98 10.54
N LEU A 8 -12.12 -9.80 9.79
CA LEU A 8 -13.11 -9.37 8.80
C LEU A 8 -14.45 -9.05 9.46
N ARG A 9 -15.09 -7.98 8.99
CA ARG A 9 -16.45 -7.63 9.36
C ARG A 9 -17.44 -8.52 8.62
N ARG A 10 -18.68 -8.53 9.10
CA ARG A 10 -19.77 -9.16 8.36
C ARG A 10 -19.97 -8.43 7.03
N GLY A 11 -19.77 -9.15 5.92
CA GLY A 11 -19.89 -8.62 4.56
C GLY A 11 -18.56 -8.38 3.85
N ASP A 12 -17.44 -8.32 4.58
CA ASP A 12 -16.11 -8.31 3.97
C ASP A 12 -15.84 -9.67 3.32
N MET A 13 -15.12 -9.67 2.20
CA MET A 13 -14.80 -10.91 1.46
C MET A 13 -13.31 -11.05 1.27
N LEU A 14 -12.78 -12.24 1.57
CA LEU A 14 -11.41 -12.61 1.27
C LEU A 14 -11.40 -13.69 0.20
N VAL A 15 -10.84 -13.34 -0.96
CA VAL A 15 -10.73 -14.23 -2.11
C VAL A 15 -9.27 -14.61 -2.29
N ARG A 16 -8.98 -15.90 -2.49
CA ARG A 16 -7.65 -16.33 -2.95
C ARG A 16 -7.62 -16.20 -4.47
N TRP A 17 -6.83 -15.25 -4.96
CA TRP A 17 -6.73 -14.92 -6.39
C TRP A 17 -5.74 -15.83 -7.11
N GLY A 18 -4.67 -16.24 -6.42
CA GLY A 18 -3.61 -17.08 -6.96
C GLY A 18 -2.89 -17.88 -5.88
N GLY A 19 -1.68 -18.37 -6.20
CA GLY A 19 -0.87 -19.18 -5.29
C GLY A 19 -0.69 -18.54 -3.91
N GLU A 20 -0.15 -17.32 -3.88
CA GLU A 20 0.07 -16.55 -2.64
C GLU A 20 -0.71 -15.22 -2.63
N GLU A 21 -1.58 -15.02 -3.62
CA GLU A 21 -2.28 -13.75 -3.84
C GLU A 21 -3.70 -13.79 -3.29
N PHE A 22 -4.07 -12.71 -2.59
CA PHE A 22 -5.38 -12.56 -1.97
C PHE A 22 -5.97 -11.19 -2.31
N VAL A 23 -7.27 -11.15 -2.56
CA VAL A 23 -8.05 -9.93 -2.73
C VAL A 23 -8.99 -9.79 -1.53
N LEU A 24 -8.90 -8.65 -0.85
CA LEU A 24 -9.81 -8.26 0.22
C LEU A 24 -10.81 -7.24 -0.33
N ILE A 25 -12.09 -7.57 -0.31
CA ILE A 25 -13.17 -6.70 -0.75
C ILE A 25 -13.87 -6.15 0.50
N LEU A 26 -13.99 -4.82 0.58
CA LEU A 26 -14.57 -4.09 1.71
C LEU A 26 -15.77 -3.28 1.23
N PRO A 27 -16.99 -3.85 1.16
CA PRO A 27 -18.18 -3.10 0.77
C PRO A 27 -18.46 -1.95 1.74
N ASN A 28 -19.07 -0.87 1.23
CA ASN A 28 -19.49 0.29 2.03
C ASN A 28 -18.37 0.86 2.92
N THR A 29 -17.14 0.82 2.43
CA THR A 29 -15.93 1.24 3.16
C THR A 29 -15.21 2.30 2.32
N ASP A 30 -15.04 3.48 2.88
CA ASP A 30 -14.24 4.54 2.23
C ASP A 30 -12.73 4.31 2.42
N HIS A 31 -11.91 5.13 1.75
CA HIS A 31 -10.45 5.02 1.76
C HIS A 31 -9.85 5.05 3.17
N GLN A 32 -10.34 5.95 4.03
CA GLN A 32 -9.84 6.10 5.39
C GLN A 32 -10.19 4.87 6.24
N GLN A 33 -11.44 4.41 6.15
CA GLN A 33 -11.92 3.22 6.85
C GLN A 33 -11.19 1.96 6.40
N ALA A 34 -10.88 1.84 5.10
CA ALA A 34 -10.09 0.76 4.54
C ALA A 34 -8.66 0.78 5.09
N GLY A 35 -8.03 1.96 5.16
CA GLY A 35 -6.73 2.14 5.80
C GLY A 35 -6.70 1.68 7.26
N VAL A 36 -7.72 2.03 8.05
CA VAL A 36 -7.87 1.56 9.44
C VAL A 36 -8.04 0.04 9.50
N ALA A 37 -8.83 -0.56 8.61
CA ALA A 37 -9.01 -2.02 8.57
C ALA A 37 -7.69 -2.74 8.24
N LEU A 38 -6.93 -2.24 7.27
CA LEU A 38 -5.63 -2.78 6.89
C LEU A 38 -4.58 -2.63 8.00
N ALA A 39 -4.59 -1.51 8.73
CA ALA A 39 -3.72 -1.32 9.89
C ALA A 39 -4.00 -2.37 10.98
N ARG A 40 -5.28 -2.63 11.28
CA ARG A 40 -5.69 -3.68 12.25
C ARG A 40 -5.28 -5.07 11.77
N LEU A 41 -5.45 -5.37 10.49
CA LEU A 41 -5.02 -6.63 9.89
C LEU A 41 -3.51 -6.83 10.02
N ARG A 42 -2.72 -5.80 9.74
CA ARG A 42 -1.25 -5.86 9.89
C ARG A 42 -0.83 -6.04 11.35
N GLN A 43 -1.50 -5.37 12.29
CA GLN A 43 -1.25 -5.56 13.72
C GLN A 43 -1.60 -6.97 14.20
N GLY A 44 -2.67 -7.57 13.67
CA GLY A 44 -3.05 -8.96 13.96
C GLY A 44 -2.12 -10.00 13.32
N GLY A 45 -1.34 -9.58 12.32
CA GLY A 45 -0.41 -10.43 11.59
C GLY A 45 -1.09 -11.39 10.61
N PHE A 46 -0.29 -11.97 9.72
CA PHE A 46 -0.79 -12.90 8.68
C PHE A 46 -0.51 -14.38 9.01
N GLY A 47 -0.01 -14.64 10.22
CA GLY A 47 0.45 -15.96 10.66
C GLY A 47 1.96 -16.07 10.69
N TRP A 48 2.45 -17.30 10.80
CA TRP A 48 3.87 -17.62 10.97
C TRP A 48 4.30 -18.64 9.93
N ARG A 49 5.51 -18.50 9.41
CA ARG A 49 6.16 -19.46 8.54
C ARG A 49 6.70 -20.64 9.38
N PRO A 50 7.05 -21.79 8.76
CA PRO A 50 7.58 -22.95 9.49
C PRO A 50 8.88 -22.68 10.25
N ASP A 51 9.69 -21.72 9.77
CA ASP A 51 10.91 -21.22 10.41
C ASP A 51 10.65 -20.25 11.57
N ARG A 52 9.37 -20.04 11.94
CA ARG A 52 8.89 -19.10 12.97
C ARG A 52 9.10 -17.62 12.63
N GLU A 53 9.36 -17.29 11.37
CA GLU A 53 9.32 -15.91 10.92
C GLU A 53 7.88 -15.44 10.68
N PRO A 54 7.53 -14.18 10.99
CA PRO A 54 6.21 -13.64 10.69
C PRO A 54 5.92 -13.66 9.19
N VAL A 55 4.72 -14.10 8.81
CA VAL A 55 4.22 -13.86 7.45
C VAL A 55 3.87 -12.37 7.33
N THR A 56 4.40 -11.72 6.30
CA THR A 56 4.11 -10.32 5.98
C THR A 56 3.36 -10.23 4.65
N ALA A 57 2.73 -9.09 4.37
CA ALA A 57 2.04 -8.83 3.11
C ALA A 57 2.42 -7.46 2.56
N SER A 58 2.58 -7.37 1.24
CA SER A 58 2.60 -6.10 0.52
C SER A 58 1.21 -5.89 -0.05
N ILE A 59 0.58 -4.76 0.25
CA ILE A 59 -0.85 -4.54 -0.01
C ILE A 59 -0.98 -3.27 -0.81
N GLY A 60 -1.73 -3.32 -1.91
CA GLY A 60 -2.23 -2.13 -2.58
C GLY A 60 -3.67 -1.86 -2.19
N LEU A 61 -3.97 -0.62 -1.84
CA LEU A 61 -5.31 -0.16 -1.50
C LEU A 61 -5.86 0.68 -2.65
N ALA A 62 -7.08 0.36 -3.09
CA ALA A 62 -7.85 1.18 -4.00
C ALA A 62 -9.30 1.31 -3.52
N GLU A 63 -9.93 2.45 -3.78
CA GLU A 63 -11.32 2.76 -3.46
C GLU A 63 -12.01 3.41 -4.65
N ILE A 64 -13.26 3.02 -4.92
CA ILE A 64 -13.97 3.36 -6.15
C ILE A 64 -14.05 4.88 -6.38
N LYS A 65 -14.45 5.66 -5.37
CA LYS A 65 -14.65 7.10 -5.49
C LYS A 65 -13.33 7.86 -5.47
N ALA A 66 -12.44 7.57 -4.53
CA ALA A 66 -11.14 8.22 -4.38
C ALA A 66 -10.27 8.04 -5.62
N ASP A 67 -10.34 6.86 -6.25
CA ASP A 67 -9.55 6.52 -7.44
C ASP A 67 -10.31 6.68 -8.75
N ASN A 68 -11.54 7.19 -8.71
CA ASN A 68 -12.42 7.37 -9.87
C ASN A 68 -12.53 6.11 -10.76
N CYS A 69 -12.60 4.94 -10.12
CA CYS A 69 -12.67 3.66 -10.82
C CYS A 69 -14.07 3.44 -11.39
N GLN A 70 -14.15 3.27 -12.70
CA GLN A 70 -15.43 3.10 -13.41
C GLN A 70 -16.03 1.70 -13.25
N ASP A 71 -15.19 0.71 -12.97
CA ASP A 71 -15.60 -0.66 -12.73
C ASP A 71 -14.64 -1.41 -11.79
N TRP A 72 -14.99 -2.64 -11.46
CA TRP A 72 -14.19 -3.50 -10.59
C TRP A 72 -12.85 -3.88 -11.21
N ARG A 73 -12.72 -3.94 -12.54
CA ARG A 73 -11.45 -4.30 -13.19
C ARG A 73 -10.44 -3.19 -12.96
N LYS A 74 -10.86 -1.94 -13.15
CA LYS A 74 -10.01 -0.78 -12.88
C LYS A 74 -9.61 -0.71 -11.41
N LEU A 75 -10.54 -1.00 -10.50
CA LEU A 75 -10.26 -1.04 -9.06
C LEU A 75 -9.16 -2.07 -8.71
N VAL A 76 -9.26 -3.29 -9.25
CA VAL A 76 -8.26 -4.34 -9.03
C VAL A 76 -6.92 -3.97 -9.67
N GLU A 77 -6.93 -3.41 -10.88
CA GLU A 77 -5.71 -2.94 -11.55
C GLU A 77 -4.98 -1.87 -10.71
N THR A 78 -5.71 -0.88 -10.20
CA THR A 78 -5.14 0.16 -9.33
C THR A 78 -4.56 -0.43 -8.04
N ALA A 79 -5.28 -1.37 -7.40
CA ALA A 79 -4.77 -2.08 -6.22
C ALA A 79 -3.50 -2.90 -6.54
N ASP A 80 -3.45 -3.58 -7.69
CA ASP A 80 -2.27 -4.36 -8.09
C ASP A 80 -1.05 -3.47 -8.34
N GLN A 81 -1.23 -2.37 -9.08
CA GLN A 81 -0.17 -1.38 -9.31
C GLN A 81 0.40 -0.83 -8.00
N ARG A 82 -0.46 -0.51 -7.04
CA ARG A 82 -0.05 -0.03 -5.72
C ARG A 82 0.60 -1.13 -4.87
N MET A 83 0.16 -2.38 -4.99
CA MET A 83 0.86 -3.52 -4.38
C MET A 83 2.28 -3.65 -4.94
N TYR A 84 2.45 -3.46 -6.25
CA TYR A 84 3.76 -3.47 -6.88
C TYR A 84 4.66 -2.36 -6.32
N VAL A 85 4.14 -1.13 -6.15
CA VAL A 85 4.85 -0.03 -5.47
C VAL A 85 5.24 -0.42 -4.04
N ALA A 86 4.35 -1.06 -3.28
CA ALA A 86 4.67 -1.57 -1.94
C ALA A 86 5.82 -2.59 -1.97
N LYS A 87 5.86 -3.49 -2.96
CA LYS A 87 6.96 -4.45 -3.15
C LYS A 87 8.29 -3.76 -3.46
N ARG A 88 8.27 -2.72 -4.31
CA ARG A 88 9.48 -1.94 -4.67
C ARG A 88 10.02 -1.13 -3.50
N ARG A 89 9.15 -0.62 -2.63
CA ARG A 89 9.49 0.22 -1.46
C ARG A 89 9.97 -0.56 -0.23
N GLY A 90 10.21 -1.87 -0.35
CA GLY A 90 10.73 -2.68 0.75
C GLY A 90 9.75 -3.71 1.32
N ARG A 91 8.57 -3.90 0.69
CA ARG A 91 7.56 -4.89 1.08
C ARG A 91 6.97 -4.58 2.48
N ASN A 92 6.13 -5.50 2.99
CA ASN A 92 5.51 -5.41 4.32
C ASN A 92 4.81 -4.07 4.61
N GLN A 93 4.13 -3.50 3.62
CA GLN A 93 3.48 -2.21 3.75
C GLN A 93 2.21 -2.12 2.90
N VAL A 94 1.39 -1.12 3.22
CA VAL A 94 0.27 -0.70 2.39
C VAL A 94 0.73 0.46 1.50
N CYS A 95 0.35 0.45 0.24
CA CYS A 95 0.44 1.61 -0.63
C CYS A 95 -0.93 1.91 -1.20
N ASP A 96 -1.28 3.19 -1.18
CA ASP A 96 -2.56 3.73 -1.59
C ASP A 96 -2.38 4.87 -2.62
N SER A 97 -1.16 5.01 -3.14
CA SER A 97 -0.75 6.01 -4.12
C SER A 97 0.01 5.36 -5.27
N ASP A 98 -0.24 5.82 -6.49
CA ASP A 98 0.42 5.32 -7.69
C ASP A 98 1.87 5.81 -7.77
N GLU A 99 2.73 5.05 -8.47
CA GLU A 99 4.16 5.36 -8.64
C GLU A 99 4.41 6.77 -9.22
N SER A 100 3.55 7.24 -10.12
CA SER A 100 3.66 8.59 -10.69
C SER A 100 3.38 9.71 -9.69
N THR A 101 2.58 9.45 -8.65
CA THR A 101 2.35 10.37 -7.53
C THR A 101 3.54 10.36 -6.59
N VAL A 102 4.21 9.20 -6.45
CA VAL A 102 5.43 9.07 -5.65
C VAL A 102 6.58 9.88 -6.25
N GLU A 103 6.83 9.73 -7.55
CA GLU A 103 7.90 10.44 -8.26
C GLU A 103 7.67 11.97 -8.21
N ARG A 104 6.41 12.41 -8.42
CA ARG A 104 6.04 13.83 -8.30
C ARG A 104 6.14 14.36 -6.88
N ALA A 105 5.74 13.59 -5.87
CA ALA A 105 5.86 13.99 -4.47
C ALA A 105 7.33 14.08 -4.04
N TRP A 106 8.20 13.20 -4.55
CA TRP A 106 9.65 13.27 -4.32
C TRP A 106 10.25 14.54 -4.93
N HIS A 107 9.89 14.87 -6.17
CA HIS A 107 10.34 16.11 -6.83
C HIS A 107 9.70 17.39 -6.26
N ALA A 108 8.48 17.33 -5.74
CA ALA A 108 7.80 18.47 -5.15
C ALA A 108 8.22 18.76 -3.69
N ALA A 109 8.83 17.78 -3.00
CA ALA A 109 9.27 17.89 -1.62
C ALA A 109 10.77 18.20 -1.47
N GLU A 110 11.51 18.43 -2.56
CA GLU A 110 12.89 18.91 -2.44
C GLU A 110 12.90 20.37 -1.93
N PRO A 111 13.62 20.69 -0.83
CA PRO A 111 14.04 22.06 -0.63
C PRO A 111 14.95 22.39 -1.82
N VAL A 112 14.76 23.56 -2.44
CA VAL A 112 15.71 24.08 -3.43
C VAL A 112 17.04 24.30 -2.69
N VAL A 113 17.90 23.29 -2.66
CA VAL A 113 19.28 23.42 -2.19
C VAL A 113 20.01 24.14 -3.30
N ASN A 114 20.17 25.45 -3.14
CA ASN A 114 21.01 26.22 -4.03
C ASN A 114 22.48 25.84 -3.79
N TYR A 115 23.00 24.90 -4.57
CA TYR A 115 24.41 24.48 -4.53
C TYR A 115 25.40 25.59 -4.96
N GLN A 116 24.93 26.72 -5.49
CA GLN A 116 25.80 27.86 -5.82
C GLN A 116 26.11 28.77 -4.61
N ALA A 117 25.53 28.51 -3.44
CA ALA A 117 25.83 29.26 -2.20
C ALA A 117 26.95 28.64 -1.34
N ILE A 118 27.55 27.53 -1.78
CA ILE A 118 28.64 26.84 -1.06
C ILE A 118 29.91 26.93 -1.90
N VAL A 119 30.42 28.14 -2.08
CA VAL A 119 31.83 28.34 -2.42
C VAL A 119 32.37 29.27 -1.33
N PRO A 120 33.25 28.80 -0.43
CA PRO A 120 33.97 29.72 0.44
C PRO A 120 34.74 30.67 -0.47
N ALA A 121 34.55 31.98 -0.27
CA ALA A 121 35.48 32.97 -0.80
C ALA A 121 36.89 32.54 -0.38
N GLY A 122 37.78 32.49 -1.35
CA GLY A 122 39.09 31.86 -1.23
C GLY A 122 39.87 32.26 0.01
N GLU A 123 40.54 31.29 0.60
CA GLU A 123 41.79 31.54 1.30
C GLU A 123 42.95 31.42 0.30
N MET A 124 43.81 32.45 0.38
CA MET A 124 45.07 32.75 -0.32
C MET A 124 44.98 33.59 -1.59
#